data_AF-A0AAE4RKA3-F1
#
_entry.id   AF-A0AAE4RKA3-F1
#
_cell.length_a   1.000
_cell.length_b   1.000
_cell.length_c   1.000
_cell.angle_alpha   90.00
_cell.angle_beta   90.00
_cell.angle_gamma   90.00
#
_symmetry.space_group_name_H-M   'P 1'
#
loop_
_entity.id
_entity.type
_entity.pdbx_description
1 polymer ?
#
loop_
_entity_poly.entity_id
_entity_poly.type
_entity_poly.pdbx_seq_one_letter_code
_entity_poly.pdbx_strand_id
1 'polypeptide(L)'
;MRLRIDTSGTRFIVTRAAEPRLNFDTGSPKVDTATGVPLYAAQLLALDDTGGEVLNVTVAGDPKIGVTQQVSVSGLVAIPWAQGDRNGVAFRADAITPTTGAAISSEQARPQK
;
A
#
# COMPACT_ATOMS: atom_id res chain seq x y z
N MET A 1 -1.94 -12.10 16.01
CA MET A 1 -3.22 -11.35 15.87
C MET A 1 -3.17 -10.53 14.59
N ARG A 2 -4.27 -10.41 13.85
CA ARG A 2 -4.36 -9.56 12.64
C ARG A 2 -5.56 -8.63 12.80
N LEU A 3 -5.33 -7.33 12.73
CA LEU A 3 -6.35 -6.30 12.84
C LEU A 3 -6.72 -5.85 11.43
N ARG A 4 -7.97 -6.04 11.02
CA ARG A 4 -8.45 -5.50 9.74
C ARG A 4 -8.58 -3.98 9.86
N ILE A 5 -8.02 -3.28 8.89
CA ILE A 5 -8.10 -1.83 8.80
C ILE A 5 -9.21 -1.50 7.80
N ASP A 6 -10.19 -0.71 8.23
CA ASP A 6 -11.13 -0.10 7.30
C ASP A 6 -10.40 1.00 6.53
N THR A 7 -10.42 0.91 5.22
CA THR A 7 -9.80 1.87 4.31
C THR A 7 -10.83 2.83 3.72
N SER A 8 -12.09 2.76 4.16
CA SER A 8 -13.13 3.71 3.76
C SER A 8 -12.76 5.13 4.21
N GLY A 9 -12.82 6.09 3.29
CA GLY A 9 -12.41 7.48 3.56
C GLY A 9 -10.90 7.76 3.48
N THR A 10 -10.05 6.73 3.41
CA THR A 10 -8.60 6.92 3.27
C THR A 10 -8.17 6.96 1.80
N ARG A 11 -7.34 7.96 1.44
CA ARG A 11 -6.66 8.02 0.14
C ARG A 11 -5.24 7.51 0.29
N PHE A 12 -4.78 6.66 -0.63
CA PHE A 12 -3.41 6.16 -0.63
C PHE A 12 -2.63 6.70 -1.83
N ILE A 13 -1.45 7.24 -1.57
CA ILE A 13 -0.52 7.74 -2.60
C ILE A 13 0.82 7.02 -2.43
N VAL A 14 1.40 6.51 -3.51
CA VAL A 14 2.69 5.83 -3.46
C VAL A 14 3.82 6.84 -3.25
N THR A 15 4.57 6.72 -2.16
CA THR A 15 5.73 7.58 -1.86
C THR A 15 7.05 6.92 -2.26
N ARG A 16 7.07 5.59 -2.32
CA ARG A 16 8.18 4.79 -2.86
C ARG A 16 7.62 3.58 -3.61
N ALA A 17 8.18 3.32 -4.79
CA ALA A 17 7.79 2.20 -5.64
C ALA A 17 7.90 0.86 -4.90
N ALA A 18 7.13 -0.13 -5.35
CA ALA A 18 7.16 -1.46 -4.80
C ALA A 18 8.51 -2.14 -5.07
N GLU A 19 9.17 -2.64 -4.03
CA GLU A 19 10.45 -3.34 -4.12
C GLU A 19 10.32 -4.79 -3.62
N PRO A 20 11.00 -5.77 -4.23
CA PRO A 20 11.03 -7.13 -3.72
C PRO A 20 11.54 -7.17 -2.27
N ARG A 21 10.82 -7.87 -1.41
CA ARG A 21 11.32 -8.19 -0.07
C ARG A 21 12.32 -9.32 -0.21
N LEU A 22 13.51 -9.16 0.38
CA LEU A 22 14.55 -10.18 0.38
C LEU A 22 14.73 -10.77 1.79
N ASN A 23 15.12 -12.02 1.86
CA ASN A 23 15.63 -12.62 3.10
C ASN A 23 16.99 -12.00 3.43
N PHE A 24 17.15 -11.59 4.68
CA PHE A 24 18.35 -10.85 5.10
C PHE A 24 19.63 -11.68 4.94
N ASP A 25 19.57 -12.96 5.31
CA ASP A 25 20.75 -13.84 5.31
C ASP A 25 21.14 -14.33 3.91
N THR A 26 20.15 -14.61 3.06
CA THR A 26 20.39 -15.27 1.76
C THR A 26 20.26 -14.35 0.55
N GLY A 27 19.71 -13.14 0.72
CA GLY A 27 19.39 -12.23 -0.38
C GLY A 27 18.31 -12.72 -1.34
N SER A 28 17.74 -13.91 -1.12
CA SER A 28 16.71 -14.48 -1.98
C SER A 28 15.36 -13.79 -1.76
N PRO A 29 14.47 -13.73 -2.77
CA PRO A 29 13.12 -13.20 -2.58
C PRO A 29 12.39 -13.89 -1.43
N LYS A 30 11.82 -13.09 -0.54
CA LYS A 30 10.90 -13.57 0.48
C LYS A 30 9.59 -13.91 -0.20
N VAL A 31 9.07 -15.10 0.06
CA VAL A 31 7.81 -15.57 -0.53
C VAL A 31 6.72 -15.67 0.53
N ASP A 32 5.47 -15.54 0.09
CA ASP A 32 4.34 -15.94 0.90
C ASP A 32 4.35 -17.46 1.08
N THR A 33 4.30 -17.94 2.31
CA THR A 33 4.42 -19.37 2.61
C THR A 33 3.21 -20.20 2.19
N ALA A 34 2.04 -19.57 2.00
CA ALA A 34 0.83 -20.27 1.58
C ALA A 34 0.73 -20.37 0.05
N THR A 35 1.15 -19.32 -0.68
CA THR A 35 0.98 -19.25 -2.14
C THR A 35 2.27 -19.43 -2.93
N GLY A 36 3.44 -19.31 -2.28
CA GLY A 36 4.75 -19.33 -2.94
C GLY A 36 5.07 -18.07 -3.74
N VAL A 37 4.20 -17.06 -3.72
CA VAL A 37 4.37 -15.83 -4.50
C VAL A 37 5.38 -14.90 -3.82
N PRO A 38 6.33 -14.28 -4.55
CA PRO A 38 7.25 -13.30 -3.99
C PRO A 38 6.53 -12.12 -3.34
N LEU A 39 7.02 -11.67 -2.20
CA LEU A 39 6.50 -10.52 -1.48
C LEU A 39 7.18 -9.24 -1.93
N TYR A 40 6.39 -8.18 -2.10
CA TYR A 40 6.85 -6.83 -2.39
C TYR A 40 6.45 -5.91 -1.26
N ALA A 41 7.22 -4.85 -1.03
CA ALA A 41 6.88 -3.76 -0.11
C ALA A 41 6.77 -2.45 -0.88
N ALA A 42 5.63 -1.77 -0.72
CA ALA A 42 5.41 -0.42 -1.23
C ALA A 42 5.25 0.55 -0.06
N GLN A 43 5.80 1.75 -0.21
CA GLN A 43 5.58 2.82 0.76
C GLN A 43 4.41 3.69 0.29
N LEU A 44 3.40 3.81 1.14
CA LEU A 44 2.17 4.55 0.85
C LEU A 44 1.95 5.64 1.89
N LEU A 45 1.63 6.84 1.44
CA LEU A 45 0.97 7.85 2.28
C LEU A 45 -0.51 7.48 2.36
N ALA A 46 -0.99 7.17 3.56
CA ALA A 46 -2.40 7.07 3.91
C ALA A 46 -2.88 8.44 4.40
N LEU A 47 -3.89 9.01 3.74
CA LEU A 47 -4.36 10.37 4.00
C LEU A 47 -5.88 10.37 4.24
N ASP A 48 -6.30 10.88 5.39
CA ASP A 48 -7.70 11.15 5.74
C ASP A 48 -7.88 12.62 6.20
N ASP A 49 -8.98 12.91 6.88
CA ASP A 49 -9.31 14.23 7.42
C ASP A 49 -8.51 14.59 8.68
N THR A 50 -7.95 13.60 9.37
CA THR A 50 -7.11 13.78 10.57
C THR A 50 -5.65 14.04 10.21
N GLY A 51 -5.20 13.57 9.06
CA GLY A 51 -3.84 13.80 8.58
C GLY A 51 -3.30 12.68 7.70
N GLY A 52 -1.98 12.71 7.51
CA GLY A 52 -1.26 11.74 6.69
C GLY A 52 -0.29 10.89 7.50
N GLU A 53 -0.32 9.57 7.31
CA GLU A 53 0.64 8.62 7.86
C GLU A 53 1.32 7.81 6.74
N VAL A 54 2.62 7.56 6.89
CA VAL A 54 3.38 6.77 5.91
C VAL A 54 3.45 5.32 6.36
N LEU A 55 2.87 4.42 5.55
CA LEU A 55 2.81 2.99 5.79
C LEU A 55 3.74 2.25 4.84
N ASN A 56 4.44 1.24 5.35
CA ASN A 56 5.21 0.30 4.53
C ASN A 56 4.40 -1.00 4.40
N VAL A 57 3.71 -1.14 3.27
CA VAL A 57 2.70 -2.19 3.06
C VAL A 57 3.29 -3.33 2.26
N THR A 58 3.21 -4.54 2.81
CA THR A 58 3.60 -5.77 2.12
C THR A 58 2.43 -6.33 1.31
N VAL A 59 2.68 -6.76 0.08
CA VAL A 59 1.71 -7.40 -0.82
C VAL A 59 2.35 -8.60 -1.52
N ALA A 60 1.55 -9.59 -1.88
CA ALA A 60 2.03 -10.71 -2.69
C ALA A 60 2.01 -10.34 -4.18
N GLY A 61 3.12 -10.57 -4.87
CA GLY A 61 3.32 -10.18 -6.26
C GLY A 61 3.67 -8.70 -6.40
N ASP A 62 4.20 -8.34 -7.57
CA ASP A 62 4.51 -6.95 -7.89
C ASP A 62 3.21 -6.22 -8.30
N PRO A 63 2.77 -5.19 -7.55
CA PRO A 63 1.55 -4.45 -7.84
C PRO A 63 1.65 -3.52 -9.07
N LYS A 64 2.84 -3.35 -9.67
CA LYS A 64 3.06 -2.52 -10.87
C LYS A 64 2.60 -1.06 -10.68
N ILE A 65 2.95 -0.47 -9.55
CA ILE A 65 2.63 0.92 -9.18
C ILE A 65 3.89 1.80 -9.16
N GLY A 66 3.73 3.05 -9.56
CA GLY A 66 4.79 4.08 -9.57
C GLY A 66 4.65 5.08 -8.43
N VAL A 67 5.72 5.82 -8.13
CA VAL A 67 5.69 6.95 -7.18
C VAL A 67 4.68 8.00 -7.64
N THR A 68 4.08 8.73 -6.70
CA THR A 68 3.00 9.72 -6.85
C THR A 68 1.66 9.18 -7.34
N GLN A 69 1.59 7.91 -7.72
CA GLN A 69 0.36 7.28 -8.16
C GLN A 69 -0.64 7.12 -7.01
N GLN A 70 -1.90 7.46 -7.24
CA GLN A 70 -2.98 7.11 -6.32
C GLN A 70 -3.39 5.65 -6.50
N VAL A 71 -3.57 4.95 -5.38
CA VAL A 71 -3.86 3.51 -5.35
C VAL A 71 -5.01 3.20 -4.41
N SER A 72 -5.72 2.11 -4.69
CA SER A 72 -6.63 1.47 -3.75
C SER A 72 -5.90 0.33 -3.05
N VAL A 73 -6.13 0.18 -1.76
CA VAL A 73 -5.56 -0.88 -0.93
C VAL A 73 -6.72 -1.74 -0.42
N SER A 74 -6.70 -3.04 -0.72
CA SER A 74 -7.74 -3.97 -0.27
C SER A 74 -7.18 -4.98 0.74
N GLY A 75 -8.02 -5.39 1.69
CA GLY A 75 -7.65 -6.38 2.70
C GLY A 75 -6.50 -5.92 3.61
N LEU A 76 -6.37 -4.61 3.85
CA LEU A 76 -5.32 -4.07 4.69
C LEU A 76 -5.45 -4.61 6.12
N VAL A 77 -4.38 -5.20 6.63
CA VAL A 77 -4.27 -5.67 8.00
C VAL A 77 -3.04 -5.09 8.67
N ALA A 78 -3.23 -4.66 9.92
CA ALA A 78 -2.16 -4.35 10.85
C ALA A 78 -1.84 -5.60 11.69
N ILE A 79 -0.55 -5.90 11.80
CA ILE A 79 -0.04 -7.06 12.52
C ILE A 79 0.94 -6.55 13.58
N PRO A 80 0.47 -6.33 14.82
CA PRO A 80 1.34 -6.00 15.93
C PRO A 80 2.32 -7.15 16.17
N TRP A 81 3.57 -6.83 16.45
CA TRP A 81 4.60 -7.80 16.78
C TRP A 81 5.54 -7.24 17.85
N ALA A 82 6.15 -8.16 18.60
CA ALA A 82 7.22 -7.88 19.54
C ALA A 82 8.28 -9.01 19.46
N GLN A 83 9.55 -8.64 19.51
CA GLN A 83 10.70 -9.55 19.47
C GLN A 83 11.83 -8.98 20.34
N GLY A 84 12.01 -9.56 21.53
CA GLY A 84 12.88 -8.98 22.55
C GLY A 84 12.39 -7.57 22.91
N ASP A 85 13.30 -6.60 22.91
CA ASP A 85 12.99 -5.19 23.22
C ASP A 85 12.45 -4.39 22.02
N ARG A 86 12.21 -5.05 20.88
CA ARG A 86 11.67 -4.41 19.68
C ARG A 86 10.20 -4.73 19.53
N ASN A 87 9.40 -3.72 19.19
CA ASN A 87 8.00 -3.88 18.86
C ASN A 87 7.63 -2.99 17.67
N GLY A 88 6.50 -3.29 17.04
CA GLY A 88 5.98 -2.48 15.95
C GLY A 88 4.71 -3.04 15.35
N VAL A 89 4.30 -2.44 14.24
CA VAL A 89 3.15 -2.88 13.44
C VAL A 89 3.66 -3.16 12.03
N ALA A 90 3.38 -4.37 11.53
CA ALA A 90 3.57 -4.69 10.12
C ALA A 90 2.24 -4.51 9.38
N PHE A 91 2.29 -3.85 8.23
CA PHE A 91 1.12 -3.68 7.36
C PHE A 91 1.20 -4.65 6.19
N ARG A 92 0.09 -5.36 5.95
CA ARG A 92 -0.04 -6.27 4.81
C ARG A 92 -1.39 -6.05 4.14
N ALA A 93 -1.41 -6.07 2.82
CA ALA A 93 -2.63 -5.98 2.02
C ALA A 93 -2.80 -7.24 1.16
N ASP A 94 -4.04 -7.48 0.72
CA ASP A 94 -4.34 -8.52 -0.25
C ASP A 94 -3.99 -8.04 -1.66
N ALA A 95 -4.32 -6.79 -2.00
CA ALA A 95 -3.92 -6.14 -3.24
C ALA A 95 -3.67 -4.63 -3.06
N ILE A 96 -2.81 -4.10 -3.93
CA ILE A 96 -2.62 -2.67 -4.14
C ILE A 96 -2.81 -2.43 -5.64
N THR A 97 -3.80 -1.65 -6.02
CA THR A 97 -4.17 -1.44 -7.42
C THR A 97 -4.17 0.04 -7.77
N PRO A 98 -3.70 0.44 -8.96
CA PRO A 98 -3.92 1.78 -9.49
C PRO A 98 -5.39 2.19 -9.39
N THR A 99 -5.67 3.38 -8.86
CA THR A 99 -6.97 4.00 -9.13
C THR A 99 -6.89 4.60 -10.52
N THR A 100 -7.71 4.14 -11.46
CA THR A 100 -7.97 4.92 -12.68
C THR A 100 -8.59 6.23 -12.20
N GLY A 101 -7.83 7.32 -12.26
CA GLY A 101 -8.32 8.63 -11.85
C GLY A 101 -9.63 8.89 -12.59
N ALA A 102 -10.71 9.13 -11.84
CA ALA A 102 -11.85 9.82 -12.42
C ALA A 102 -11.29 11.11 -13.01
N ALA A 103 -11.35 11.21 -14.35
CA ALA A 103 -11.11 12.48 -15.00
C ALA A 103 -11.99 13.50 -14.29
N ILE A 104 -11.37 14.52 -13.70
CA ILE A 104 -12.07 15.73 -13.34
C ILE A 104 -12.61 16.26 -14.66
N SER A 105 -13.88 15.98 -14.94
CA SER A 105 -14.58 16.52 -16.10
C SER A 105 -14.58 18.03 -15.94
N SER A 106 -13.67 18.71 -16.64
CA SER A 106 -13.73 20.15 -16.85
C SER A 106 -14.88 20.47 -17.81
N GLU A 107 -16.11 20.21 -17.37
CA GLU A 107 -17.32 20.75 -17.97
C GLU A 107 -17.66 22.04 -17.22
N GLN A 108 -16.89 23.10 -17.47
CA GLN A 108 -17.31 24.48 -17.21
C GLN A 108 -16.34 25.47 -17.85
N ALA A 109 -16.50 25.69 -19.14
CA ALA A 109 -16.25 26.99 -19.77
C ALA A 109 -17.06 27.07 -21.07
N ARG A 110 -18.39 27.27 -20.92
CA ARG A 110 -19.23 27.78 -22.02
C ARG A 110 -18.64 29.13 -22.49
N PRO A 111 -18.31 29.32 -23.77
CA PRO A 111 -18.18 30.68 -24.28
C PRO A 111 -19.58 31.28 -24.35
N GLN A 112 -19.83 32.33 -23.55
CA GLN A 112 -20.92 33.25 -23.82
C GLN A 112 -20.53 34.15 -25.00
N LYS A 113 -21.56 34.41 -25.81
CA LYS A 113 -21.69 35.13 -27.07
C LYS A 113 -20.88 36.41 -27.24
#